data_AF-A0A6G0JLN8-F1
#
_entry.id   AF-A0A6G0JLN8-F1
#
_cell.length_a   1.000
_cell.length_b   1.000
_cell.length_c   1.000
_cell.angle_alpha   90.00
_cell.angle_beta   90.00
_cell.angle_gamma   90.00
#
_symmetry.space_group_name_H-M   'P 1'
#
loop_
_entity.id
_entity.type
_entity.pdbx_description
1 polymer ?
#
loop_
_entity_poly.entity_id
_entity_poly.type
_entity_poly.pdbx_seq_one_letter_code
_entity_poly.pdbx_strand_id
1 'polypeptide(L)'
;MKDVHNLVARLRSSGAQLSDDDAVAETIVNFNLESSMNVSSVHQSARGNTGVISITSGHMRSIVDSFPEVLQMDCTHKTNK
;
A
#
# COMPACT_ATOMS: atom_id res chain seq x y z
N MET A 1 6.12 10.05 -2.87
CA MET A 1 6.50 9.39 -1.59
C MET A 1 7.78 9.92 -0.97
N LYS A 2 8.80 10.39 -1.71
CA LYS A 2 9.98 11.03 -1.08
C LYS A 2 9.61 12.28 -0.27
N ASP A 3 8.63 13.04 -0.76
CA ASP A 3 7.97 14.16 -0.08
C ASP A 3 7.38 13.76 1.28
N VAL A 4 6.56 12.70 1.32
CA VAL A 4 5.97 12.19 2.57
C VAL A 4 7.05 11.65 3.51
N HIS A 5 8.03 10.91 2.98
CA HIS A 5 9.17 10.43 3.77
C HIS A 5 9.90 11.59 4.45
N ASN A 6 10.21 12.64 3.69
CA ASN A 6 10.91 13.81 4.20
C ASN A 6 10.07 14.57 5.25
N LEU A 7 8.75 14.64 5.07
CA LEU A 7 7.83 15.25 6.03
C LEU A 7 7.85 14.49 7.37
N VAL A 8 7.67 13.17 7.34
CA VAL A 8 7.67 12.33 8.55
C VAL A 8 9.04 12.37 9.23
N ALA A 9 10.13 12.32 8.48
CA ALA A 9 11.49 12.44 9.04
C ALA A 9 11.68 13.77 9.79
N ARG A 10 11.15 14.88 9.24
CA ARG A 10 11.17 16.18 9.90
C ARG A 10 10.33 16.20 11.18
N LEU A 11 9.12 15.63 11.15
CA LEU A 11 8.26 15.54 12.33
C LEU A 11 8.95 14.77 13.46
N ARG A 12 9.51 13.59 13.16
CA ARG A 12 10.30 12.82 14.13
C ARG A 12 11.50 13.60 14.68
N SER A 13 12.23 14.32 13.82
CA SER A 13 13.37 15.13 14.25
C SER A 13 12.98 16.29 15.18
N SER A 14 11.75 16.79 15.08
CA SER A 14 11.24 17.84 15.97
C SER A 14 10.78 17.31 17.34
N GLY A 15 10.80 15.99 17.56
CA GLY A 15 10.25 15.36 18.77
C GLY A 15 8.72 15.39 18.84
N ALA A 16 8.05 15.79 17.76
CA ALA A 16 6.61 15.77 17.66
C ALA A 16 6.11 14.32 17.58
N GLN A 17 5.06 14.02 18.34
CA GLN A 17 4.35 12.75 18.20
C GLN A 17 3.62 12.75 16.85
N LEU A 18 3.80 11.69 16.07
CA LEU A 18 3.07 11.51 14.82
C LEU A 18 1.58 11.33 15.11
N SER A 19 0.74 11.92 14.27
CA SER A 19 -0.67 11.53 14.23
C SER A 19 -0.81 10.10 13.71
N ASP A 20 -1.96 9.47 13.95
CA ASP A 20 -2.24 8.13 13.42
C ASP A 20 -2.12 8.10 11.88
N ASP A 21 -2.57 9.17 11.21
CA ASP A 21 -2.45 9.32 9.75
C ASP A 21 -0.99 9.42 9.31
N ASP A 22 -0.16 10.18 10.03
CA ASP A 22 1.28 10.29 9.73
C ASP A 22 2.01 8.97 9.96
N ALA A 23 1.64 8.21 10.99
CA ALA A 23 2.21 6.90 11.29
C ALA A 23 1.82 5.85 10.23
N VAL A 24 0.59 5.89 9.73
CA VAL A 24 0.14 5.05 8.61
C VAL A 24 0.88 5.44 7.33
N ALA A 25 0.99 6.74 7.03
CA ALA A 25 1.72 7.23 5.88
C ALA A 25 3.20 6.80 5.90
N GLU A 26 3.85 6.86 7.06
CA GLU A 26 5.21 6.37 7.25
C GLU A 26 5.32 4.86 6.98
N THR A 27 4.39 4.06 7.50
CA THR A 27 4.38 2.62 7.30
C THR A 27 4.26 2.26 5.81
N ILE A 28 3.37 2.96 5.08
CA ILE A 28 3.18 2.77 3.64
C ILE A 28 4.43 3.16 2.85
N VAL A 29 5.07 4.28 3.22
CA VAL A 29 6.32 4.72 2.59
C VAL A 29 7.43 3.70 2.83
N ASN A 30 7.61 3.24 4.07
CA ASN A 30 8.62 2.24 4.42
C ASN A 30 8.42 0.93 3.67
N PHE A 31 7.17 0.45 3.56
CA PHE A 31 6.83 -0.70 2.75
C PHE A 31 7.29 -0.55 1.29
N ASN A 32 7.05 0.60 0.66
CA ASN A 32 7.48 0.83 -0.72
C ASN A 32 9.00 1.03 -0.87
N LEU A 33 9.70 1.46 0.18
CA LEU A 33 11.16 1.60 0.17
C LEU A 33 11.88 0.26 0.40
N GLU A 34 11.25 -0.69 1.08
CA GLU A 34 11.80 -2.02 1.33
C GLU A 34 12.08 -2.78 0.03
N SER A 35 11.30 -2.55 -1.03
CA SER A 35 11.52 -3.14 -2.35
C SER A 35 10.98 -2.26 -3.46
N SER A 36 11.73 -2.13 -4.57
CA SER A 36 11.20 -1.52 -5.80
C SER A 36 10.02 -2.31 -6.38
N MET A 37 9.91 -3.58 -5.97
CA MET A 37 8.78 -4.44 -6.28
C MET A 37 7.62 -4.31 -5.28
N ASN A 38 7.63 -3.39 -4.31
CA ASN A 38 6.45 -3.09 -3.49
C ASN A 38 5.70 -1.90 -4.11
N VAL A 39 4.37 -1.97 -4.18
CA VAL A 39 3.52 -0.89 -4.66
C VAL A 39 2.35 -0.72 -3.72
N SER A 40 2.03 0.52 -3.41
CA SER A 40 0.77 0.87 -2.77
C SER A 40 0.19 2.14 -3.38
N SER A 41 -1.12 2.32 -3.19
CA SER A 41 -1.83 3.54 -3.52
C SER A 41 -2.80 3.89 -2.39
N VAL A 42 -2.94 5.19 -2.14
CA VAL A 42 -3.84 5.72 -1.12
C VAL A 42 -4.82 6.63 -1.82
N HIS A 43 -6.11 6.34 -1.69
CA HIS A 43 -7.17 7.18 -2.24
C HIS A 43 -7.87 7.95 -1.11
N GLN A 44 -7.79 9.26 -1.20
CA GLN A 44 -8.50 10.18 -0.32
C GLN A 44 -9.77 10.65 -1.02
N SER A 45 -10.90 10.54 -0.32
CA SER A 45 -12.17 11.06 -0.78
C SER A 45 -12.11 12.59 -0.92
N ALA A 46 -13.02 13.16 -1.71
CA ALA A 46 -13.16 14.61 -1.88
C ALA A 46 -13.40 15.40 -0.58
N ARG A 47 -13.79 14.72 0.52
CA ARG A 47 -13.98 15.31 1.85
C ARG A 47 -12.76 15.22 2.75
N GLY A 48 -11.64 14.70 2.26
CA GLY A 48 -10.40 14.55 3.05
C GLY A 48 -10.31 13.24 3.84
N ASN A 49 -11.30 12.35 3.76
CA ASN A 49 -11.21 11.04 4.43
C ASN A 49 -10.40 10.07 3.57
N THR A 50 -9.36 9.45 4.14
CA THR A 50 -8.65 8.33 3.51
C THR A 50 -9.58 7.13 3.45
N GLY A 51 -10.08 6.80 2.25
CA GLY A 51 -11.16 5.83 2.09
C GLY A 51 -10.68 4.44 1.71
N VAL A 52 -9.57 4.34 0.97
CA VAL A 52 -9.08 3.07 0.44
C VAL A 52 -7.56 3.10 0.35
N ILE A 53 -6.92 2.03 0.83
CA ILE A 53 -5.51 1.76 0.63
C ILE A 53 -5.41 0.45 -0.15
N SER A 54 -4.70 0.46 -1.28
CA SER A 54 -4.35 -0.77 -2.01
C SER A 54 -2.86 -1.03 -1.83
N ILE A 55 -2.50 -2.27 -1.49
CA ILE A 55 -1.12 -2.68 -1.21
C ILE A 55 -0.84 -3.98 -1.96
N THR A 56 0.32 -4.08 -2.60
CA THR A 56 0.78 -5.32 -3.23
C THR A 56 2.29 -5.44 -3.08
N SER A 57 2.73 -6.51 -2.42
CA SER A 57 4.15 -6.79 -2.23
C SER A 57 4.80 -7.32 -3.50
N GLY A 58 6.12 -7.24 -3.56
CA GLY A 58 6.90 -7.80 -4.66
C GLY A 58 6.74 -9.30 -4.77
N HIS A 59 6.56 -9.98 -3.65
CA HIS A 59 6.25 -11.41 -3.64
C HIS A 59 4.92 -11.70 -4.36
N MET A 60 3.85 -10.96 -4.04
CA MET A 60 2.56 -11.11 -4.71
C MET A 60 2.66 -10.79 -6.20
N ARG A 61 3.38 -9.74 -6.57
CA ARG A 61 3.59 -9.38 -7.98
C ARG A 61 4.41 -10.41 -8.75
N SER A 62 5.42 -10.99 -8.13
CA SER A 62 6.21 -12.07 -8.71
C SER A 62 5.35 -13.29 -9.03
N ILE A 63 4.42 -13.63 -8.13
CA ILE A 63 3.45 -14.71 -8.37
C ILE A 63 2.53 -14.37 -9.56
N VAL A 64 2.02 -13.14 -9.64
CA VAL A 64 1.17 -12.70 -10.77
C VAL A 64 1.91 -12.81 -12.10
N ASP A 65 3.17 -12.36 -12.13
CA ASP A 65 4.00 -12.35 -13.33
C ASP A 65 4.39 -13.77 -13.77
N SER A 66 4.71 -14.63 -12.79
CA SER A 66 5.13 -16.01 -13.06
C SER A 66 3.96 -16.96 -13.37
N PHE A 67 2.81 -16.72 -12.75
CA PHE A 67 1.63 -17.59 -12.81
C PHE A 67 0.33 -16.76 -12.91
N PRO A 68 0.10 -16.06 -14.04
CA PRO A 68 -1.10 -15.24 -14.22
C PRO A 68 -2.39 -16.05 -14.11
N GLU A 69 -2.35 -17.35 -14.42
CA GLU A 69 -3.46 -18.29 -14.30
C GLU A 69 -3.85 -18.61 -12.85
N VAL A 70 -2.93 -18.48 -11.88
CA VAL A 70 -3.21 -18.77 -10.45
C VAL A 70 -4.10 -17.70 -9.81
N LEU A 71 -4.14 -16.50 -10.39
CA LEU A 71 -5.08 -15.44 -9.98
C LEU A 71 -6.39 -15.44 -10.76
N GLN A 72 -6.50 -16.31 -11.78
CA GLN A 72 -7.77 -16.57 -12.44
C GLN A 72 -8.59 -17.50 -11.54
N MET A 73 -9.17 -16.96 -10.46
CA MET A 73 -10.33 -17.61 -9.85
C MET A 73 -11.40 -17.65 -10.94
N ASP A 74 -11.53 -18.79 -11.60
CA ASP A 74 -12.56 -19.02 -12.58
C ASP A 74 -13.93 -19.08 -11.87
N CYS A 75 -14.53 -17.90 -11.67
CA CYS A 75 -15.88 -17.76 -11.14
C CYS A 75 -16.97 -18.11 -12.18
N THR A 76 -16.62 -18.66 -13.36
CA THR A 76 -17.63 -19.08 -14.34
C THR A 76 -18.33 -20.38 -13.94
N HIS A 77 -17.75 -21.14 -13.00
CA HIS A 77 -18.38 -22.32 -12.42
C HIS A 77 -19.25 -21.89 -11.23
N LYS A 78 -20.58 -21.82 -11.45
CA LYS A 78 -21.52 -21.80 -10.33
C LYS A 78 -21.20 -22.97 -9.42
N THR A 79 -21.18 -22.74 -8.10
CA THR A 79 -21.16 -23.84 -7.12
C THR A 79 -22.25 -24.84 -7.50
N ASN A 80 -21.85 -26.10 -7.75
CA ASN A 80 -22.82 -27.18 -7.93
C ASN A 80 -23.76 -27.16 -6.73
N LYS A 81 -25.07 -27.04 -7.02
CA LYS A 81 -26.13 -27.19 -6.02
C LYS A 81 -26.28 -28.64 -5.61
#